data_AF-A0A353G9F6-F1
#
_entry.id   AF-A0A353G9F6-F1
#
_cell.length_a   1.000
_cell.length_b   1.000
_cell.length_c   1.000
_cell.angle_alpha   90.00
_cell.angle_beta   90.00
_cell.angle_gamma   90.00
#
_symmetry.space_group_name_H-M   'P 1'
#
loop_
_entity.id
_entity.type
_entity.pdbx_description
1 polymer ?
#
loop_
_entity_poly.entity_id
_entity_poly.type
_entity_poly.pdbx_seq_one_letter_code
_entity_poly.pdbx_strand_id
1 'polypeptide(L)'
;MRMLSMGKQFGPRAILLFIGAFVVALTLHATLSRVNLDGYGDMAENYAWGVLWQWGYYKHPPLFGWLVASWFAVVPKSDWAYYLFASLNAAATLVFIWRIAARFGSTNYQMFVVLASVVVPALSFQAIKYNANTAMTPLWAAIFLYYLKGLEKQRLIDAVILGLLATAAMLAKYYSAVLLVTLLIHAIADQEARKILLSKFGAVAAAVSILAFVPHCIWLYNNDFMPIIYADEQGDGTIKTFVVMLFKFLLGVVGYMLPALLLAGLTRRPRDGQPLFWTSALAELKQTVEGRALLYFGGLTIPVTIIFAAAAGADLSVVWAIPVFLSVVILFGKFVPPQALEQRLSAAWLVGLVYLVVIVAIAPLLKGQLADRNGYNKTMPLQQMSAVLDDYWNKYGGGSENFVIAGESLLANSYNFYSHHKAITLENNSFEVSKGYIDRQTFDKRGYVLICQLNDEHCLTMTNELRGNRPDAFVVVFKVPDFTGKNFWEFRAVLAGPQQP
;
A
#
# COMPACT_ATOMS: atom_id res chain seq x y z
N MET A 1 34.63 31.34 -24.65
CA MET A 1 34.83 30.40 -23.53
C MET A 1 34.11 30.96 -22.30
N ARG A 2 32.79 30.73 -22.17
CA ARG A 2 32.00 31.16 -21.01
C ARG A 2 32.04 30.03 -19.99
N MET A 3 32.49 30.32 -18.77
CA MET A 3 32.38 29.40 -17.64
C MET A 3 30.93 28.93 -17.54
N LEU A 4 30.72 27.62 -17.74
CA LEU A 4 29.49 26.95 -17.34
C LEU A 4 29.40 27.12 -15.83
N SER A 5 28.51 28.02 -15.39
CA SER A 5 28.07 28.10 -14.00
C SER A 5 27.60 26.70 -13.60
N MET A 6 28.43 25.96 -12.86
CA MET A 6 28.02 24.72 -12.23
C MET A 6 26.79 25.04 -11.38
N GLY A 7 25.62 24.57 -11.81
CA GLY A 7 24.40 24.73 -11.02
C GLY A 7 24.58 24.11 -9.64
N LYS A 8 23.86 24.63 -8.64
CA LYS A 8 23.89 24.09 -7.27
C LYS A 8 23.64 22.58 -7.31
N GLN A 9 24.62 21.80 -6.85
CA GLN A 9 24.47 20.37 -6.67
C GLN A 9 23.79 20.09 -5.32
N PHE A 10 22.75 19.26 -5.32
CA PHE A 10 22.08 18.88 -4.08
C PHE A 10 22.82 17.75 -3.38
N GLY A 11 23.29 17.98 -2.16
CA GLY A 11 23.94 16.93 -1.37
C GLY A 11 22.95 15.89 -0.82
N PRO A 12 23.43 14.72 -0.37
CA PRO A 12 22.62 13.70 0.32
C PRO A 12 21.75 14.24 1.46
N ARG A 13 22.27 15.22 2.21
CA ARG A 13 21.53 15.88 3.30
C ARG A 13 20.27 16.59 2.81
N ALA A 14 20.32 17.25 1.66
CA ALA A 14 19.16 17.95 1.11
C ALA A 14 18.05 16.97 0.70
N ILE A 15 18.42 15.81 0.15
CA ILE A 15 17.47 14.74 -0.21
C ILE A 15 16.80 14.18 1.04
N LEU A 16 17.57 13.86 2.08
CA LEU A 16 17.02 13.36 3.34
C LEU A 16 16.11 14.37 4.04
N LEU A 17 16.50 15.65 4.07
CA LEU A 17 15.65 16.72 4.61
C LEU A 17 14.35 16.87 3.83
N PHE A 18 14.40 16.76 2.50
CA PHE A 18 13.20 16.81 1.66
C PHE A 18 12.28 15.60 1.91
N ILE A 19 12.82 14.39 2.03
CA ILE A 19 12.05 13.19 2.40
C ILE A 19 11.42 13.36 3.80
N GLY A 20 12.16 13.92 4.77
CA GLY A 20 11.62 14.24 6.10
C GLY A 20 10.46 15.25 6.03
N ALA A 21 10.63 16.31 5.24
CA ALA A 21 9.55 17.29 5.00
C ALA A 21 8.33 16.65 4.32
N PHE A 22 8.54 15.71 3.39
CA PHE A 22 7.47 14.95 2.76
C PHE A 22 6.70 14.09 3.78
N VAL A 23 7.38 13.40 4.71
CA VAL A 23 6.72 12.63 5.79
C VAL A 23 5.81 13.53 6.62
N VAL A 24 6.33 14.68 7.05
CA VAL A 24 5.56 15.64 7.85
C VAL A 24 4.37 16.16 7.07
N ALA A 25 4.59 16.62 5.83
CA ALA A 25 3.54 17.18 4.99
C ALA A 25 2.44 16.16 4.67
N LEU A 26 2.80 14.91 4.34
CA LEU A 26 1.84 13.86 4.00
C LEU A 26 1.03 13.42 5.23
N THR A 27 1.67 13.30 6.39
CA THR A 27 1.00 12.99 7.67
C THR A 27 0.03 14.09 8.06
N LEU A 28 0.46 15.36 7.98
CA LEU A 28 -0.40 16.51 8.27
C LEU A 28 -1.55 16.60 7.28
N HIS A 29 -1.28 16.46 5.97
CA HIS A 29 -2.33 16.48 4.96
C HIS A 29 -3.39 15.41 5.23
N ALA A 30 -2.99 14.16 5.52
CA ALA A 30 -3.94 13.09 5.83
C ALA A 30 -4.77 13.39 7.08
N THR A 31 -4.11 13.81 8.16
CA THR A 31 -4.76 14.14 9.44
C THR A 31 -5.73 15.31 9.33
N LEU A 32 -5.40 16.31 8.51
CA LEU A 32 -6.17 17.54 8.36
C LEU A 32 -7.22 17.46 7.24
N SER A 33 -7.13 16.48 6.32
CA SER A 33 -8.08 16.32 5.22
C SER A 33 -9.14 15.24 5.43
N ARG A 34 -8.93 14.34 6.41
CA ARG A 34 -9.82 13.18 6.62
C ARG A 34 -10.58 13.26 7.95
N VAL A 35 -11.68 12.51 7.99
CA VAL A 35 -12.52 12.32 9.19
C VAL A 35 -12.49 10.87 9.71
N ASN A 36 -11.99 9.93 8.90
CA ASN A 36 -11.75 8.52 9.22
C ASN A 36 -10.46 8.07 8.54
N LEU A 37 -9.86 6.95 8.99
CA LEU A 37 -8.68 6.31 8.38
C LEU A 37 -8.72 6.31 6.85
N ASP A 38 -9.68 5.60 6.26
CA ASP A 38 -9.95 5.62 4.82
C ASP A 38 -11.40 5.23 4.51
N GLY A 39 -11.88 5.63 3.33
CA GLY A 39 -13.29 5.39 2.92
C GLY A 39 -13.56 4.01 2.31
N TYR A 40 -12.56 3.14 2.17
CA TYR A 40 -12.72 1.76 1.70
C TYR A 40 -12.68 0.75 2.85
N GLY A 41 -12.19 1.16 4.02
CA GLY A 41 -12.03 0.30 5.19
C GLY A 41 -10.73 -0.52 5.17
N ASP A 42 -9.85 -0.33 4.17
CA ASP A 42 -8.62 -1.10 3.99
C ASP A 42 -7.72 -1.00 5.23
N MET A 43 -7.61 0.18 5.85
CA MET A 43 -6.70 0.40 6.98
C MET A 43 -7.23 -0.27 8.25
N ALA A 44 -8.53 -0.17 8.52
CA ALA A 44 -9.14 -0.84 9.66
C ALA A 44 -9.11 -2.37 9.48
N GLU A 45 -9.47 -2.86 8.29
CA GLU A 45 -9.44 -4.30 7.95
C GLU A 45 -8.03 -4.87 8.09
N ASN A 46 -7.03 -4.13 7.60
CA ASN A 46 -5.65 -4.57 7.70
C ASN A 46 -5.13 -4.67 9.15
N TYR A 47 -5.52 -3.74 10.03
CA TYR A 47 -5.21 -3.86 11.45
C TYR A 47 -5.90 -5.08 12.06
N ALA A 48 -7.20 -5.24 11.80
CA ALA A 48 -8.02 -6.34 12.31
C ALA A 48 -7.45 -7.72 11.93
N TRP A 49 -6.95 -7.86 10.70
CA TRP A 49 -6.17 -9.03 10.28
C TRP A 49 -4.84 -9.13 11.00
N GLY A 50 -4.04 -8.06 10.96
CA GLY A 50 -2.66 -8.07 11.45
C GLY A 50 -2.50 -8.57 12.88
N VAL A 51 -3.42 -8.21 13.77
CA VAL A 51 -3.38 -8.58 15.20
C VAL A 51 -3.63 -10.07 15.46
N LEU A 52 -4.11 -10.81 14.46
CA LEU A 52 -4.33 -12.26 14.55
C LEU A 52 -3.05 -13.07 14.31
N TRP A 53 -2.02 -12.45 13.72
CA TRP A 53 -0.73 -13.08 13.40
C TRP A 53 -0.83 -14.38 12.60
N GLN A 54 -1.82 -14.46 11.70
CA GLN A 54 -2.00 -15.62 10.83
C GLN A 54 -1.05 -15.56 9.63
N TRP A 55 -0.68 -16.71 9.08
CA TRP A 55 0.14 -16.81 7.88
C TRP A 55 -0.60 -16.42 6.60
N GLY A 56 -1.87 -16.02 6.66
CA GLY A 56 -2.66 -15.42 5.59
C GLY A 56 -4.03 -15.02 6.13
N TYR A 57 -4.80 -14.30 5.31
CA TYR A 57 -6.14 -13.81 5.63
C TYR A 57 -7.05 -13.99 4.43
N TYR A 58 -8.36 -13.83 4.60
CA TYR A 58 -9.36 -14.12 3.57
C TYR A 58 -8.99 -13.58 2.18
N LYS A 59 -8.59 -12.31 2.09
CA LYS A 59 -8.32 -11.63 0.82
C LYS A 59 -6.84 -11.52 0.47
N HIS A 60 -5.94 -11.56 1.46
CA HIS A 60 -4.56 -11.14 1.28
C HIS A 60 -3.52 -11.94 2.08
N PRO A 61 -2.26 -11.98 1.62
CA PRO A 61 -1.11 -12.48 2.38
C PRO A 61 -0.80 -11.60 3.60
N PRO A 62 0.00 -12.06 4.57
CA PRO A 62 -0.13 -11.54 5.93
C PRO A 62 0.71 -10.29 6.27
N LEU A 63 1.78 -10.01 5.52
CA LEU A 63 2.84 -9.11 5.97
C LEU A 63 2.36 -7.67 6.15
N PHE A 64 1.52 -7.16 5.24
CA PHE A 64 1.07 -5.76 5.33
C PHE A 64 0.23 -5.50 6.59
N GLY A 65 -0.47 -6.52 7.11
CA GLY A 65 -1.17 -6.48 8.39
C GLY A 65 -0.24 -6.65 9.57
N TRP A 66 0.69 -7.58 9.51
CA TRP A 66 1.71 -7.75 10.55
C TRP A 66 2.53 -6.47 10.80
N LEU A 67 2.88 -5.73 9.75
CA LEU A 67 3.59 -4.45 9.89
C LEU A 67 2.75 -3.42 10.66
N VAL A 68 1.44 -3.38 10.42
CA VAL A 68 0.51 -2.49 11.10
C VAL A 68 0.29 -2.91 12.56
N ALA A 69 0.07 -4.20 12.81
CA ALA A 69 -0.06 -4.73 14.15
C ALA A 69 1.23 -4.51 14.97
N SER A 70 2.40 -4.68 14.36
CA SER A 70 3.70 -4.39 14.97
C SER A 70 3.82 -2.90 15.37
N TRP A 71 3.38 -2.00 14.50
CA TRP A 71 3.41 -0.56 14.76
C TRP A 71 2.52 -0.18 15.95
N PHE A 72 1.27 -0.65 15.95
CA PHE A 72 0.31 -0.34 17.02
C PHE A 72 0.50 -1.15 18.31
N ALA A 73 1.41 -2.12 18.33
CA ALA A 73 1.87 -2.74 19.56
C ALA A 73 2.66 -1.76 20.45
N VAL A 74 3.23 -0.69 19.88
CA VAL A 74 4.06 0.30 20.61
C VAL A 74 3.60 1.75 20.43
N VAL A 75 2.81 2.04 19.41
CA VAL A 75 2.23 3.37 19.12
C VAL A 75 0.73 3.37 19.43
N PRO A 76 0.14 4.43 20.01
CA PRO A 76 -1.29 4.48 20.29
C PRO A 76 -2.16 4.35 19.05
N LYS A 77 -3.25 3.58 19.16
CA LYS A 77 -4.29 3.43 18.12
C LYS A 77 -5.01 4.76 17.91
N SER A 78 -4.61 5.47 16.85
CA SER A 78 -5.15 6.77 16.49
C SER A 78 -4.88 7.05 15.00
N ASP A 79 -5.72 7.87 14.39
CA ASP A 79 -5.67 8.14 12.95
C ASP A 79 -4.34 8.76 12.51
N TRP A 80 -3.85 9.77 13.25
CA TRP A 80 -2.59 10.44 12.94
C TRP A 80 -1.40 9.48 13.00
N ALA A 81 -1.41 8.54 13.96
CA ALA A 81 -0.36 7.53 14.11
C ALA A 81 -0.37 6.57 12.93
N TYR A 82 -1.55 6.22 12.40
CA TYR A 82 -1.65 5.40 11.19
C TYR A 82 -1.18 6.18 9.95
N TYR A 83 -1.56 7.45 9.80
CA TYR A 83 -1.08 8.27 8.69
C TYR A 83 0.42 8.51 8.73
N LEU A 84 1.02 8.61 9.92
CA LEU A 84 2.47 8.64 10.09
C LEU A 84 3.10 7.34 9.59
N PHE A 85 2.57 6.19 10.01
CA PHE A 85 3.03 4.88 9.53
C PHE A 85 2.97 4.77 8.00
N ALA A 86 1.84 5.17 7.39
CA ALA A 86 1.66 5.21 5.93
C ALA A 86 2.71 6.10 5.25
N SER A 87 2.97 7.29 5.82
CA SER A 87 3.95 8.25 5.31
C SER A 87 5.39 7.75 5.46
N LEU A 88 5.71 7.03 6.55
CA LEU A 88 7.01 6.39 6.75
C LEU A 88 7.25 5.25 5.75
N ASN A 89 6.21 4.48 5.43
CA ASN A 89 6.28 3.46 4.36
C ASN A 89 6.60 4.12 3.00
N ALA A 90 5.93 5.22 2.65
CA ALA A 90 6.24 5.99 1.44
C ALA A 90 7.66 6.58 1.45
N ALA A 91 8.14 7.05 2.61
CA ALA A 91 9.50 7.57 2.75
C ALA A 91 10.56 6.48 2.61
N ALA A 92 10.32 5.27 3.13
CA ALA A 92 11.19 4.12 2.90
C ALA A 92 11.33 3.83 1.40
N THR A 93 10.23 3.88 0.66
CA THR A 93 10.21 3.79 -0.82
C THR A 93 11.09 4.87 -1.45
N LEU A 94 10.95 6.14 -1.05
CA LEU A 94 11.76 7.24 -1.58
C LEU A 94 13.26 7.09 -1.27
N VAL A 95 13.61 6.58 -0.08
CA VAL A 95 15.00 6.29 0.27
C VAL A 95 15.57 5.23 -0.65
N PHE A 96 14.86 4.13 -0.90
CA PHE A 96 15.34 3.11 -1.85
C PHE A 96 15.42 3.63 -3.28
N ILE A 97 14.43 4.42 -3.74
CA ILE A 97 14.46 5.10 -5.04
C ILE A 97 15.71 5.97 -5.16
N TRP A 98 16.02 6.76 -4.14
CA TRP A 98 17.22 7.59 -4.11
C TRP A 98 18.49 6.74 -4.22
N ARG A 99 18.58 5.63 -3.47
CA ARG A 99 19.73 4.71 -3.51
C ARG A 99 19.86 4.02 -4.87
N ILE A 100 18.76 3.72 -5.55
CA ILE A 100 18.78 3.20 -6.93
C ILE A 100 19.25 4.31 -7.88
N ALA A 101 18.68 5.51 -7.81
CA ALA A 101 19.04 6.62 -8.68
C ALA A 101 20.52 7.02 -8.55
N ALA A 102 21.12 6.86 -7.36
CA ALA A 102 22.53 7.10 -7.12
C ALA A 102 23.47 6.19 -7.93
N ARG A 103 22.96 5.09 -8.49
CA ARG A 103 23.70 4.17 -9.37
C ARG A 103 23.71 4.60 -10.84
N PHE A 104 22.81 5.50 -11.24
CA PHE A 104 22.56 5.78 -12.66
C PHE A 104 22.81 7.23 -13.08
N GLY A 105 23.12 8.13 -12.14
CA GLY A 105 23.37 9.52 -12.47
C GLY A 105 23.86 10.39 -11.33
N SER A 106 24.03 11.67 -11.65
CA SER A 106 24.51 12.70 -10.72
C SER A 106 23.57 12.91 -9.54
N THR A 107 24.03 13.66 -8.54
CA THR A 107 23.21 14.08 -7.40
C THR A 107 21.98 14.89 -7.81
N ASN A 108 22.03 15.60 -8.94
CA ASN A 108 20.89 16.30 -9.51
C ASN A 108 19.86 15.33 -10.10
N TYR A 109 20.30 14.27 -10.78
CA TYR A 109 19.40 13.19 -11.21
C TYR A 109 18.75 12.50 -10.01
N GLN A 110 19.53 12.21 -8.96
CA GLN A 110 19.01 11.62 -7.72
C GLN A 110 17.89 12.47 -7.10
N MET A 111 18.11 13.77 -6.93
CA MET A 111 17.10 14.69 -6.40
C MET A 111 15.89 14.79 -7.33
N PHE A 112 16.11 14.88 -8.66
CA PHE A 112 15.00 14.93 -9.62
C PHE A 112 14.08 13.71 -9.53
N VAL A 113 14.64 12.51 -9.47
CA VAL A 113 13.85 11.28 -9.34
C VAL A 113 13.03 11.29 -8.05
N VAL A 114 13.60 11.73 -6.92
CA VAL A 114 12.86 11.85 -5.65
C VAL A 114 11.72 12.87 -5.75
N LEU A 115 11.98 14.04 -6.34
CA LEU A 115 10.95 15.07 -6.55
C LEU A 115 9.83 14.56 -7.47
N ALA A 116 10.19 13.89 -8.56
CA ALA A 116 9.25 13.28 -9.50
C ALA A 116 8.39 12.22 -8.81
N SER A 117 8.97 11.38 -7.96
CA SER A 117 8.23 10.39 -7.18
C SER A 117 7.21 11.04 -6.23
N VAL A 118 7.58 12.14 -5.56
CA VAL A 118 6.67 12.84 -4.63
C VAL A 118 5.46 13.47 -5.34
N VAL A 119 5.61 13.94 -6.57
CA VAL A 119 4.49 14.55 -7.31
C VAL A 119 3.63 13.53 -8.07
N VAL A 120 4.08 12.29 -8.23
CA VAL A 120 3.31 11.21 -8.86
C VAL A 120 2.25 10.68 -7.87
N PRO A 121 0.94 10.78 -8.16
CA PRO A 121 -0.11 10.47 -7.19
C PRO A 121 -0.05 9.06 -6.59
N ALA A 122 0.43 8.07 -7.36
CA ALA A 122 0.61 6.70 -6.88
C ALA A 122 1.60 6.59 -5.71
N LEU A 123 2.66 7.41 -5.71
CA LEU A 123 3.73 7.37 -4.70
C LEU A 123 3.55 8.46 -3.61
N SER A 124 2.48 9.25 -3.68
CA SER A 124 2.12 10.27 -2.69
C SER A 124 0.70 10.13 -2.17
N PHE A 125 -0.30 10.70 -2.84
CA PHE A 125 -1.69 10.71 -2.33
C PHE A 125 -2.26 9.31 -2.10
N GLN A 126 -1.98 8.37 -3.00
CA GLN A 126 -2.40 6.98 -2.82
C GLN A 126 -1.66 6.31 -1.66
N ALA A 127 -0.43 6.74 -1.36
CA ALA A 127 0.38 6.20 -0.27
C ALA A 127 -0.16 6.55 1.13
N ILE A 128 -1.01 7.60 1.25
CA ILE A 128 -1.72 7.91 2.51
C ILE A 128 -2.64 6.77 2.93
N LYS A 129 -3.28 6.12 1.95
CA LYS A 129 -4.10 4.94 2.21
C LYS A 129 -3.16 3.74 2.27
N TYR A 130 -2.72 3.41 3.48
CA TYR A 130 -1.91 2.21 3.68
C TYR A 130 -2.77 0.97 3.44
N ASN A 131 -2.42 0.20 2.42
CA ASN A 131 -3.03 -1.08 2.08
C ASN A 131 -1.99 -1.97 1.39
N ALA A 132 -2.40 -3.17 0.95
CA ALA A 132 -1.49 -4.12 0.31
C ALA A 132 -0.73 -3.53 -0.90
N ASN A 133 -1.32 -2.57 -1.63
CA ASN A 133 -0.66 -1.94 -2.79
C ASN A 133 0.50 -1.02 -2.39
N THR A 134 0.33 -0.26 -1.31
CA THR A 134 1.32 0.73 -0.87
C THR A 134 2.38 0.05 0.00
N ALA A 135 2.01 -0.98 0.77
CA ALA A 135 2.92 -1.80 1.57
C ALA A 135 4.03 -2.48 0.74
N MET A 136 3.73 -2.90 -0.49
CA MET A 136 4.74 -3.55 -1.36
C MET A 136 5.72 -2.56 -2.01
N THR A 137 5.46 -1.25 -2.01
CA THR A 137 6.32 -0.26 -2.69
C THR A 137 7.77 -0.21 -2.17
N PRO A 138 8.07 -0.16 -0.85
CA PRO A 138 9.45 -0.18 -0.39
C PRO A 138 10.11 -1.53 -0.66
N LEU A 139 9.34 -2.62 -0.63
CA LEU A 139 9.85 -3.97 -0.92
C LEU A 139 10.28 -4.09 -2.38
N TRP A 140 9.49 -3.58 -3.32
CA TRP A 140 9.86 -3.56 -4.74
C TRP A 140 11.15 -2.77 -5.00
N ALA A 141 11.27 -1.59 -4.39
CA ALA A 141 12.47 -0.76 -4.51
C ALA A 141 13.69 -1.44 -3.87
N ALA A 142 13.52 -2.07 -2.70
CA ALA A 142 14.58 -2.81 -2.03
C ALA A 142 15.02 -4.03 -2.85
N ILE A 143 14.09 -4.82 -3.40
CA ILE A 143 14.37 -5.96 -4.28
C ILE A 143 15.22 -5.50 -5.45
N PHE A 144 14.81 -4.43 -6.16
CA PHE A 144 15.59 -3.94 -7.30
C PHE A 144 16.98 -3.44 -6.88
N LEU A 145 17.10 -2.75 -5.74
CA LEU A 145 18.40 -2.32 -5.23
C LEU A 145 19.33 -3.49 -4.90
N TYR A 146 18.83 -4.55 -4.26
CA TYR A 146 19.61 -5.74 -3.92
C TYR A 146 19.88 -6.62 -5.14
N TYR A 147 18.99 -6.62 -6.12
CA TYR A 147 19.23 -7.21 -7.43
C TYR A 147 20.44 -6.55 -8.11
N LEU A 148 20.49 -5.21 -8.15
CA LEU A 148 21.65 -4.47 -8.68
C LEU A 148 22.94 -4.77 -7.88
N LYS A 149 22.88 -4.83 -6.54
CA LYS A 149 24.04 -5.24 -5.73
C LYS A 149 24.53 -6.66 -6.08
N GLY A 150 23.60 -7.56 -6.37
CA GLY A 150 23.87 -8.92 -6.83
C GLY A 150 24.62 -8.93 -8.15
N LEU A 151 24.18 -8.11 -9.11
CA LEU A 151 24.86 -7.94 -10.40
C LEU A 151 26.31 -7.44 -10.23
N GLU A 152 26.53 -6.53 -9.28
CA GLU A 152 27.83 -5.89 -9.07
C GLU A 152 28.85 -6.74 -8.28
N LYS A 153 28.43 -7.30 -7.14
CA LYS A 153 29.37 -7.84 -6.13
C LYS A 153 29.10 -9.28 -5.70
N GLN A 154 27.92 -9.82 -5.99
CA GLN A 154 27.54 -11.21 -5.69
C GLN A 154 27.81 -11.64 -4.23
N ARG A 155 27.70 -10.72 -3.26
CA ARG A 155 27.90 -11.05 -1.84
C ARG A 155 26.76 -11.96 -1.37
N LEU A 156 27.08 -13.06 -0.69
CA LEU A 156 26.05 -14.01 -0.23
C LEU A 156 25.04 -13.39 0.73
N ILE A 157 25.46 -12.42 1.55
CA ILE A 157 24.52 -11.68 2.41
C ILE A 157 23.49 -10.88 1.59
N ASP A 158 23.89 -10.30 0.46
CA ASP A 158 22.97 -9.59 -0.43
C ASP A 158 22.01 -10.60 -1.11
N ALA A 159 22.44 -11.85 -1.36
CA ALA A 159 21.57 -12.92 -1.87
C ALA A 159 20.51 -13.35 -0.85
N VAL A 160 20.92 -13.54 0.41
CA VAL A 160 20.00 -13.85 1.52
C VAL A 160 18.96 -12.74 1.67
N ILE A 161 19.40 -11.47 1.68
CA ILE A 161 18.49 -10.33 1.78
C ILE A 161 17.55 -10.26 0.57
N LEU A 162 18.04 -10.49 -0.65
CA LEU A 162 17.21 -10.53 -1.85
C LEU A 162 16.13 -11.62 -1.77
N GLY A 163 16.50 -12.83 -1.30
CA GLY A 163 15.56 -13.93 -1.11
C GLY A 163 14.46 -13.59 -0.09
N LEU A 164 14.84 -13.06 1.08
CA LEU A 164 13.89 -12.63 2.11
C LEU A 164 12.98 -11.49 1.63
N LEU A 165 13.52 -10.53 0.88
CA LEU A 165 12.73 -9.43 0.31
C LEU A 165 11.74 -9.94 -0.75
N ALA A 166 12.12 -10.92 -1.57
CA ALA A 166 11.23 -11.56 -2.53
C ALA A 166 10.04 -12.25 -1.83
N THR A 167 10.32 -13.04 -0.78
CA THR A 167 9.28 -13.62 0.09
C THR A 167 8.42 -12.53 0.72
N ALA A 168 9.03 -11.52 1.33
CA ALA A 168 8.30 -10.44 1.99
C ALA A 168 7.37 -9.71 1.01
N ALA A 169 7.81 -9.44 -0.23
CA ALA A 169 6.97 -8.78 -1.23
C ALA A 169 5.77 -9.64 -1.62
N MET A 170 5.95 -10.95 -1.76
CA MET A 170 4.84 -11.90 -1.99
C MET A 170 3.89 -11.98 -0.79
N LEU A 171 4.42 -11.93 0.43
CA LEU A 171 3.63 -11.89 1.66
C LEU A 171 2.99 -10.51 1.94
N ALA A 172 3.40 -9.45 1.25
CA ALA A 172 2.70 -8.16 1.28
C ALA A 172 1.55 -8.15 0.28
N LYS A 173 1.80 -8.62 -0.95
CA LYS A 173 0.80 -8.77 -2.00
C LYS A 173 1.31 -9.67 -3.13
N TYR A 174 0.51 -10.64 -3.57
CA TYR A 174 0.88 -11.55 -4.67
C TYR A 174 1.18 -10.86 -5.99
N TYR A 175 0.63 -9.67 -6.22
CA TYR A 175 0.98 -8.84 -7.38
C TYR A 175 2.49 -8.57 -7.49
N SER A 176 3.26 -8.69 -6.40
CA SER A 176 4.73 -8.66 -6.43
C SER A 176 5.38 -9.72 -7.32
N ALA A 177 4.65 -10.77 -7.71
CA ALA A 177 5.08 -11.72 -8.73
C ALA A 177 5.44 -11.02 -10.06
N VAL A 178 4.77 -9.92 -10.41
CA VAL A 178 5.09 -9.11 -11.60
C VAL A 178 6.54 -8.62 -11.57
N LEU A 179 7.01 -8.11 -10.42
CA LEU A 179 8.39 -7.67 -10.28
C LEU A 179 9.35 -8.86 -10.38
N LEU A 180 9.08 -9.93 -9.63
CA LEU A 180 9.96 -11.10 -9.58
C LEU A 180 10.11 -11.74 -10.96
N VAL A 181 9.01 -11.88 -11.71
CA VAL A 181 9.01 -12.36 -13.09
C VAL A 181 9.73 -11.39 -14.02
N THR A 182 9.54 -10.07 -13.87
CA THR A 182 10.26 -9.07 -14.68
C THR A 182 11.78 -9.20 -14.52
N LEU A 183 12.26 -9.32 -13.27
CA LEU A 183 13.69 -9.47 -12.98
C LEU A 183 14.22 -10.86 -13.36
N LEU A 184 13.40 -11.90 -13.26
CA LEU A 184 13.74 -13.23 -13.75
C LEU A 184 13.87 -13.24 -15.28
N ILE A 185 12.96 -12.58 -16.00
CA ILE A 185 13.06 -12.40 -17.46
C ILE A 185 14.35 -11.69 -17.81
N HIS A 186 14.72 -10.62 -17.10
CA HIS A 186 16.03 -9.98 -17.29
C HIS A 186 17.19 -10.94 -17.02
N ALA A 187 17.16 -11.62 -15.87
CA ALA A 187 18.19 -12.56 -15.45
C ALA A 187 18.37 -13.72 -16.44
N ILE A 188 17.30 -14.16 -17.10
CA ILE A 188 17.37 -15.21 -18.13
C ILE A 188 17.79 -14.61 -19.48
N ALA A 189 17.24 -13.48 -19.90
CA ALA A 189 17.48 -12.92 -21.23
C ALA A 189 18.89 -12.33 -21.39
N ASP A 190 19.42 -11.70 -20.35
CA ASP A 190 20.72 -11.06 -20.37
C ASP A 190 21.87 -12.05 -20.11
N GLN A 191 22.89 -12.03 -20.95
CA GLN A 191 23.99 -13.00 -20.86
C GLN A 191 24.84 -12.85 -19.58
N GLU A 192 25.06 -11.62 -19.10
CA GLU A 192 25.84 -11.37 -17.88
C GLU A 192 25.01 -11.71 -16.65
N ALA A 193 23.76 -11.25 -16.60
CA ALA A 193 22.85 -11.55 -15.50
C ALA A 193 22.56 -13.06 -15.38
N ARG A 194 22.48 -13.80 -16.50
CA ARG A 194 22.26 -15.26 -16.52
C ARG A 194 23.37 -16.03 -15.82
N LYS A 195 24.63 -15.60 -15.98
CA LYS A 195 25.75 -16.21 -15.26
C LYS A 195 25.61 -16.05 -13.75
N ILE A 196 25.05 -14.93 -13.31
CA ILE A 196 24.83 -14.62 -11.88
C ILE A 196 23.63 -15.39 -11.34
N LEU A 197 22.56 -15.52 -12.12
CA LEU A 197 21.39 -16.35 -11.80
C LEU A 197 21.80 -17.81 -11.56
N LEU A 198 22.71 -18.34 -12.38
CA LEU A 198 23.20 -19.72 -12.29
C LEU A 198 24.39 -19.88 -11.32
N SER A 199 24.79 -18.82 -10.61
CA SER A 199 25.90 -18.87 -9.64
C SER A 199 25.40 -19.22 -8.23
N LYS A 200 26.35 -19.33 -7.28
CA LYS A 200 26.04 -19.47 -5.85
C LYS A 200 25.14 -18.33 -5.34
N PHE A 201 25.27 -17.13 -5.89
CA PHE A 201 24.42 -16.00 -5.51
C PHE A 201 22.95 -16.28 -5.84
N GLY A 202 22.64 -16.66 -7.08
CA GLY A 202 21.28 -16.97 -7.51
C GLY A 202 20.70 -18.18 -6.76
N ALA A 203 21.49 -19.22 -6.56
CA ALA A 203 21.07 -20.41 -5.80
C ALA A 203 20.69 -20.07 -4.35
N VAL A 204 21.50 -19.26 -3.65
CA VAL A 204 21.20 -18.84 -2.27
C VAL A 204 19.96 -17.95 -2.21
N ALA A 205 19.82 -16.98 -3.12
CA ALA A 205 18.63 -16.12 -3.17
C ALA A 205 17.35 -16.93 -3.40
N ALA A 206 17.38 -17.90 -4.32
CA ALA A 206 16.26 -18.78 -4.61
C ALA A 206 15.92 -19.69 -3.40
N ALA A 207 16.93 -20.36 -2.83
CA ALA A 207 16.73 -21.25 -1.69
C ALA A 207 16.13 -20.52 -0.49
N VAL A 208 16.66 -19.33 -0.14
CA VAL A 208 16.14 -18.52 0.96
C VAL A 208 14.71 -18.07 0.67
N SER A 209 14.42 -17.61 -0.55
CA SER A 209 13.06 -17.19 -0.94
C SER A 209 12.04 -18.32 -0.80
N ILE A 210 12.38 -19.50 -1.32
CA ILE A 210 11.51 -20.69 -1.26
C ILE A 210 11.28 -21.09 0.20
N LEU A 211 12.36 -21.30 0.96
CA LEU A 211 12.26 -21.76 2.36
C LEU A 211 11.47 -20.80 3.24
N ALA A 212 11.66 -19.49 3.08
CA ALA A 212 10.93 -18.48 3.84
C ALA A 212 9.45 -18.37 3.44
N PHE A 213 9.08 -18.78 2.21
CA PHE A 213 7.69 -18.77 1.73
C PHE A 213 6.92 -20.04 2.10
N VAL A 214 7.61 -21.15 2.43
CA VAL A 214 6.99 -22.45 2.79
C VAL A 214 5.88 -22.34 3.85
N PRO A 215 6.05 -21.61 4.99
CA PRO A 215 4.99 -21.53 5.99
C PRO A 215 3.68 -20.98 5.45
N HIS A 216 3.75 -20.01 4.54
CA HIS A 216 2.58 -19.46 3.86
C HIS A 216 1.96 -20.44 2.87
N CYS A 217 2.77 -21.22 2.13
CA CYS A 217 2.24 -22.27 1.26
C CYS A 217 1.48 -23.36 2.04
N ILE A 218 2.00 -23.76 3.20
CA ILE A 218 1.32 -24.71 4.09
C ILE A 218 -0.01 -24.11 4.57
N TRP A 219 0.01 -22.85 4.98
CA TRP A 219 -1.21 -22.15 5.39
C TRP A 219 -2.24 -22.07 4.26
N LEU A 220 -1.82 -21.75 3.03
CA LEU A 220 -2.71 -21.69 1.86
C LEU A 220 -3.40 -23.03 1.61
N TYR A 221 -2.64 -24.12 1.64
CA TYR A 221 -3.19 -25.46 1.45
C TYR A 221 -4.25 -25.81 2.51
N ASN A 222 -3.97 -25.49 3.79
CA ASN A 222 -4.90 -25.75 4.88
C ASN A 222 -6.14 -24.83 4.90
N ASN A 223 -6.12 -23.75 4.11
CA ASN A 223 -7.17 -22.73 4.03
C ASN A 223 -7.73 -22.61 2.61
N ASP A 224 -7.71 -23.71 1.85
CA ASP A 224 -8.37 -23.86 0.54
C ASP A 224 -7.99 -22.79 -0.48
N PHE A 225 -6.77 -22.23 -0.35
CA PHE A 225 -6.28 -21.15 -1.21
C PHE A 225 -7.21 -19.93 -1.29
N MET A 226 -8.00 -19.65 -0.23
CA MET A 226 -9.00 -18.58 -0.18
C MET A 226 -8.53 -17.22 -0.75
N PRO A 227 -7.29 -16.71 -0.51
CA PRO A 227 -6.89 -15.41 -1.02
C PRO A 227 -6.61 -15.42 -2.53
N ILE A 228 -6.33 -16.59 -3.10
CA ILE A 228 -6.16 -16.77 -4.55
C ILE A 228 -7.52 -16.79 -5.22
N ILE A 229 -8.48 -17.53 -4.66
CA ILE A 229 -9.87 -17.56 -5.16
C ILE A 229 -10.47 -16.15 -5.13
N TYR A 230 -10.32 -15.43 -4.02
CA TYR A 230 -10.77 -14.05 -3.91
C TYR A 230 -10.18 -13.13 -4.99
N ALA A 231 -8.92 -13.36 -5.39
CA ALA A 231 -8.26 -12.58 -6.42
C ALA A 231 -8.79 -12.89 -7.83
N ASP A 232 -9.15 -14.15 -8.10
CA ASP A 232 -9.77 -14.60 -9.35
C ASP A 232 -11.17 -13.98 -9.55
N GLU A 233 -11.93 -13.82 -8.46
CA GLU A 233 -13.25 -13.20 -8.44
C GLU A 233 -13.26 -11.68 -8.66
N GLN A 234 -12.08 -11.03 -8.76
CA GLN A 234 -11.98 -9.58 -8.95
C GLN A 234 -12.20 -9.09 -10.40
N GLY A 235 -12.44 -9.98 -11.35
CA GLY A 235 -12.78 -9.64 -12.73
C GLY A 235 -14.07 -10.31 -13.19
N ASP A 236 -14.75 -9.70 -14.16
CA ASP A 236 -15.95 -10.29 -14.77
C ASP A 236 -15.62 -11.32 -15.89
N GLY A 237 -14.32 -11.58 -16.11
CA GLY A 237 -13.80 -12.49 -17.14
C GLY A 237 -14.09 -12.10 -18.58
N THR A 238 -14.74 -10.95 -18.82
CA THR A 238 -15.25 -10.59 -20.15
C THR A 238 -14.21 -9.80 -20.94
N ILE A 239 -13.90 -10.26 -22.16
CA ILE A 239 -12.91 -9.62 -23.06
C ILE A 239 -13.22 -8.13 -23.28
N LYS A 240 -14.50 -7.77 -23.43
CA LYS A 240 -14.94 -6.39 -23.60
C LYS A 240 -14.55 -5.52 -22.40
N THR A 241 -14.82 -5.99 -21.18
CA THR A 241 -14.48 -5.27 -19.95
C THR A 241 -12.96 -5.18 -19.81
N PHE A 242 -12.24 -6.27 -20.04
CA PHE A 242 -10.79 -6.29 -20.03
C PHE A 242 -10.18 -5.23 -20.96
N VAL A 243 -10.63 -5.14 -22.22
CA VAL A 243 -10.13 -4.14 -23.18
C VAL A 243 -10.41 -2.71 -22.69
N VAL A 244 -11.61 -2.43 -22.16
CA VAL A 244 -11.94 -1.11 -21.61
C VAL A 244 -11.06 -0.79 -20.39
N MET A 245 -10.87 -1.75 -19.48
CA MET A 245 -10.02 -1.58 -18.30
C MET A 245 -8.54 -1.42 -18.67
N LEU A 246 -8.06 -2.11 -19.71
CA LEU A 246 -6.72 -1.92 -20.27
C LEU A 246 -6.50 -0.49 -20.76
N PHE A 247 -7.42 0.06 -21.56
CA PHE A 247 -7.31 1.45 -22.00
C PHE A 247 -7.34 2.44 -20.84
N LYS A 248 -8.25 2.24 -19.87
CA LYS A 248 -8.30 3.07 -18.65
C LYS A 248 -7.01 2.97 -17.83
N PHE A 249 -6.44 1.77 -17.74
CA PHE A 249 -5.18 1.52 -17.05
C PHE A 249 -4.02 2.26 -17.71
N LEU A 250 -3.84 2.12 -19.02
CA LEU A 250 -2.78 2.81 -19.76
C LEU A 250 -2.94 4.33 -19.70
N LEU A 251 -4.16 4.84 -19.86
CA LEU A 251 -4.46 6.26 -19.69
C LEU A 251 -4.17 6.73 -18.26
N GLY A 252 -4.49 5.89 -17.26
CA GLY A 252 -4.17 6.13 -15.85
C GLY A 252 -2.67 6.21 -15.60
N VAL A 253 -1.87 5.32 -16.19
CA VAL A 253 -0.40 5.36 -16.11
C VAL A 253 0.14 6.66 -16.67
N VAL A 254 -0.32 7.06 -17.86
CA VAL A 254 0.08 8.35 -18.46
C VAL A 254 -0.36 9.52 -17.59
N GLY A 255 -1.62 9.52 -17.15
CA GLY A 255 -2.22 10.58 -16.32
C GLY A 255 -1.48 10.78 -15.00
N TYR A 256 -1.10 9.69 -14.33
CA TYR A 256 -0.36 9.74 -13.06
C TYR A 256 1.11 10.18 -13.25
N MET A 257 1.68 10.03 -14.45
CA MET A 257 3.01 10.53 -14.80
C MET A 257 3.02 12.00 -15.24
N LEU A 258 1.87 12.62 -15.53
CA LEU A 258 1.78 14.01 -15.96
C LEU A 258 2.49 14.99 -15.01
N PRO A 259 2.33 14.90 -13.67
CA PRO A 259 3.05 15.80 -12.76
C PRO A 259 4.57 15.70 -12.86
N ALA A 260 5.11 14.48 -13.05
CA ALA A 260 6.54 14.28 -13.26
C ALA A 260 7.01 14.83 -14.62
N LEU A 261 6.20 14.73 -15.68
CA LEU A 261 6.46 15.33 -16.98
C LEU A 261 6.49 16.87 -16.91
N LEU A 262 5.52 17.47 -16.21
CA LEU A 262 5.50 18.91 -15.96
C LEU A 262 6.72 19.36 -15.15
N LEU A 263 7.09 18.59 -14.13
CA LEU A 263 8.28 18.84 -13.33
C LEU A 263 9.57 18.78 -14.17
N ALA A 264 9.68 17.83 -15.10
CA ALA A 264 10.79 17.77 -16.06
C ALA A 264 10.81 19.03 -16.94
N GLY A 265 9.66 19.50 -17.41
CA GLY A 265 9.54 20.76 -18.16
C GLY A 265 10.08 21.98 -17.40
N LEU A 266 9.91 22.04 -16.08
CA LEU A 266 10.43 23.14 -15.23
C LEU A 266 11.96 23.15 -15.13
N THR A 267 12.63 22.03 -15.40
CA THR A 267 14.10 21.95 -15.47
C THR A 267 14.66 22.59 -16.75
N ARG A 268 13.80 23.02 -17.67
CA ARG A 268 14.20 23.56 -18.98
C ARG A 268 14.23 25.07 -19.03
N ARG A 269 15.02 25.62 -19.96
CA ARG A 269 14.95 27.04 -20.34
C ARG A 269 14.25 27.15 -21.70
N PRO A 270 13.48 28.23 -21.94
CA PRO A 270 12.99 28.51 -23.28
C PRO A 270 14.18 28.55 -24.25
N ARG A 271 14.10 27.76 -25.33
CA ARG A 271 15.14 27.65 -26.35
C ARG A 271 16.51 27.21 -25.80
N ASP A 272 16.52 26.29 -24.83
CA ASP A 272 17.75 25.69 -24.30
C ASP A 272 18.56 24.85 -25.31
N GLY A 273 18.00 24.59 -26.50
CA GLY A 273 18.62 23.81 -27.57
C GLY A 273 18.73 22.33 -27.26
N GLN A 274 18.19 21.86 -26.13
CA GLN A 274 18.24 20.45 -25.73
C GLN A 274 17.10 19.67 -26.40
N PRO A 275 17.26 18.37 -26.69
CA PRO A 275 16.17 17.55 -27.20
C PRO A 275 15.06 17.41 -26.16
N LEU A 276 13.82 17.11 -26.57
CA LEU A 276 12.70 16.87 -25.63
C LEU A 276 13.01 15.69 -24.70
N PHE A 277 13.55 14.61 -25.27
CA PHE A 277 13.99 13.41 -24.58
C PHE A 277 15.46 13.11 -24.90
N TRP A 278 16.24 12.75 -23.89
CA TRP A 278 17.65 12.36 -24.02
C TRP A 278 17.76 10.90 -24.48
N THR A 279 17.54 10.67 -25.78
CA THR A 279 17.46 9.30 -26.35
C THR A 279 18.78 8.53 -26.27
N SER A 280 19.93 9.21 -26.19
CA SER A 280 21.23 8.59 -25.95
C SER A 280 21.29 7.85 -24.62
N ALA A 281 20.42 8.18 -23.64
CA ALA A 281 20.28 7.41 -22.41
C ALA A 281 20.01 5.92 -22.66
N LEU A 282 19.27 5.59 -23.73
CA LEU A 282 19.00 4.19 -24.07
C LEU A 282 20.28 3.45 -24.47
N ALA A 283 21.16 4.10 -25.24
CA ALA A 283 22.44 3.53 -25.62
C ALA A 283 23.36 3.40 -24.41
N GLU A 284 23.43 4.42 -23.54
CA GLU A 284 24.19 4.41 -22.28
C GLU A 284 23.75 3.26 -21.36
N LEU A 285 22.44 3.09 -21.16
CA LEU A 285 21.90 2.03 -20.30
C LEU A 285 22.19 0.63 -20.86
N LYS A 286 22.25 0.46 -22.18
CA LYS A 286 22.57 -0.85 -22.78
C LYS A 286 24.01 -1.30 -22.54
N GLN A 287 24.93 -0.37 -22.25
CA GLN A 287 26.36 -0.69 -22.07
C GLN A 287 26.66 -1.48 -20.79
N THR A 288 25.81 -1.39 -19.78
CA THR A 288 26.03 -2.03 -18.47
C THR A 288 24.89 -3.00 -18.14
N VAL A 289 25.19 -4.05 -17.38
CA VAL A 289 24.16 -5.02 -16.96
C VAL A 289 23.13 -4.37 -16.03
N GLU A 290 23.54 -3.40 -15.21
CA GLU A 290 22.67 -2.62 -14.33
C GLU A 290 21.74 -1.71 -15.13
N GLY A 291 22.26 -1.07 -16.19
CA GLY A 291 21.46 -0.24 -17.07
C GLY A 291 20.43 -1.07 -17.85
N ARG A 292 20.81 -2.26 -18.32
CA ARG A 292 19.88 -3.21 -18.94
C ARG A 292 18.84 -3.71 -17.94
N ALA A 293 19.23 -3.97 -16.69
CA ALA A 293 18.28 -4.30 -15.62
C ALA A 293 17.25 -3.19 -15.40
N LEU A 294 17.67 -1.91 -15.44
CA LEU A 294 16.76 -0.77 -15.33
C LEU A 294 15.82 -0.66 -16.54
N LEU A 295 16.27 -1.00 -17.75
CA LEU A 295 15.40 -1.04 -18.93
C LEU A 295 14.33 -2.12 -18.81
N TYR A 296 14.67 -3.30 -18.28
CA TYR A 296 13.69 -4.36 -18.03
C TYR A 296 12.73 -3.95 -16.90
N PHE A 297 13.24 -3.45 -15.78
CA PHE A 297 12.42 -3.00 -14.66
C PHE A 297 11.47 -1.85 -15.07
N GLY A 298 11.95 -0.82 -15.75
CA GLY A 298 11.13 0.31 -16.18
C GLY A 298 10.23 0.02 -17.39
N GLY A 299 10.67 -0.86 -18.29
CA GLY A 299 9.99 -1.12 -19.57
C GLY A 299 9.07 -2.34 -19.59
N LEU A 300 9.40 -3.42 -18.87
CA LEU A 300 8.63 -4.67 -18.91
C LEU A 300 7.62 -4.84 -17.79
N THR A 301 7.71 -4.11 -16.69
CA THR A 301 6.75 -4.26 -15.58
C THR A 301 5.31 -3.97 -16.01
N ILE A 302 5.07 -2.98 -16.89
CA ILE A 302 3.72 -2.71 -17.44
C ILE A 302 3.24 -3.88 -18.33
N PRO A 303 3.97 -4.32 -19.38
CA PRO A 303 3.60 -5.50 -20.15
C PRO A 303 3.34 -6.75 -19.30
N VAL A 304 4.23 -7.04 -18.33
CA VAL A 304 4.07 -8.21 -17.44
C VAL A 304 2.81 -8.07 -16.58
N THR A 305 2.48 -6.86 -16.11
CA THR A 305 1.21 -6.58 -15.41
C THR A 305 0.00 -6.91 -16.27
N ILE A 306 0.01 -6.50 -17.54
CA ILE A 306 -1.08 -6.73 -18.48
C ILE A 306 -1.25 -8.23 -18.75
N ILE A 307 -0.14 -8.95 -18.93
CA ILE A 307 -0.14 -10.41 -19.12
C ILE A 307 -0.69 -11.12 -17.88
N PHE A 308 -0.27 -10.71 -16.68
CA PHE A 308 -0.76 -11.29 -15.43
C PHE A 308 -2.26 -11.07 -15.25
N ALA A 309 -2.75 -9.85 -15.48
CA ALA A 309 -4.17 -9.55 -15.39
C ALA A 309 -4.99 -10.36 -16.41
N ALA A 310 -4.50 -10.46 -17.66
CA ALA A 310 -5.14 -11.27 -18.69
C ALA A 310 -5.19 -12.77 -18.33
N ALA A 311 -4.08 -13.30 -17.79
CA ALA A 311 -3.98 -14.70 -17.40
C ALA A 311 -4.86 -15.05 -16.18
N ALA A 312 -5.08 -14.09 -15.28
CA ALA A 312 -5.90 -14.24 -14.09
C ALA A 312 -7.37 -13.83 -14.29
N GLY A 313 -7.79 -13.47 -15.51
CA GLY A 313 -9.15 -12.96 -15.76
C GLY A 313 -9.50 -11.68 -14.98
N ALA A 314 -8.51 -11.00 -14.40
CA ALA A 314 -8.69 -9.92 -13.44
C ALA A 314 -8.75 -8.55 -14.12
N ASP A 315 -9.52 -7.63 -13.54
CA ASP A 315 -9.59 -6.26 -14.03
C ASP A 315 -8.30 -5.48 -13.78
N LEU A 316 -7.86 -4.75 -14.81
CA LEU A 316 -6.72 -3.85 -14.70
C LEU A 316 -7.13 -2.54 -14.02
N SER A 317 -6.40 -2.20 -12.95
CA SER A 317 -6.62 -0.97 -12.21
C SER A 317 -5.30 -0.27 -11.89
N VAL A 318 -5.21 1.02 -12.22
CA VAL A 318 -4.00 1.83 -11.98
C VAL A 318 -3.64 1.91 -10.50
N VAL A 319 -4.65 1.89 -9.62
CA VAL A 319 -4.44 1.94 -8.17
C VAL A 319 -3.98 0.60 -7.58
N TRP A 320 -4.13 -0.50 -8.31
CA TRP A 320 -3.57 -1.81 -7.91
C TRP A 320 -2.11 -1.99 -8.36
N ALA A 321 -1.69 -1.22 -9.37
CA ALA A 321 -0.36 -1.25 -9.95
C ALA A 321 0.56 -0.11 -9.45
N ILE A 322 0.33 0.40 -8.22
CA ILE A 322 1.08 1.53 -7.65
C ILE A 322 2.62 1.37 -7.75
N PRO A 323 3.23 0.20 -7.46
CA PRO A 323 4.69 0.04 -7.52
C PRO A 323 5.28 0.16 -8.92
N VAL A 324 4.48 0.02 -9.99
CA VAL A 324 4.96 0.18 -11.38
C VAL A 324 5.48 1.59 -11.62
N PHE A 325 4.90 2.60 -10.96
CA PHE A 325 5.38 3.97 -11.07
C PHE A 325 6.79 4.16 -10.52
N LEU A 326 7.26 3.27 -9.63
CA LEU A 326 8.62 3.30 -9.13
C LEU A 326 9.63 3.06 -10.24
N SER A 327 9.39 2.06 -11.08
CA SER A 327 10.27 1.72 -12.19
C SER A 327 10.18 2.75 -13.32
N VAL A 328 8.95 3.22 -13.61
CA VAL A 328 8.70 4.24 -14.63
C VAL A 328 9.37 5.57 -14.27
N VAL A 329 9.27 6.05 -13.03
CA VAL A 329 9.86 7.35 -12.63
C VAL A 329 11.39 7.33 -12.69
N ILE A 330 12.03 6.25 -12.25
CA ILE A 330 13.50 6.12 -12.28
C ILE A 330 13.99 6.09 -13.74
N LEU A 331 13.36 5.27 -14.59
CA LEU A 331 13.70 5.17 -16.00
C LEU A 331 13.39 6.47 -16.74
N PHE A 332 12.23 7.08 -16.49
CA PHE A 332 11.84 8.37 -17.06
C PHE A 332 12.88 9.46 -16.78
N GLY A 333 13.40 9.54 -15.55
CA GLY A 333 14.41 10.52 -15.20
C GLY A 333 15.69 10.42 -16.04
N LYS A 334 16.04 9.24 -16.56
CA LYS A 334 17.19 9.08 -17.47
C LYS A 334 16.96 9.67 -18.85
N PHE A 335 15.71 9.82 -19.27
CA PHE A 335 15.35 10.48 -20.51
C PHE A 335 15.24 12.01 -20.36
N VAL A 336 15.40 12.56 -19.16
CA VAL A 336 15.53 14.02 -18.97
C VAL A 336 16.97 14.44 -19.30
N PRO A 337 17.19 15.44 -20.17
CA PRO A 337 18.55 15.89 -20.51
C PRO A 337 19.35 16.27 -19.26
N PRO A 338 20.56 15.72 -19.06
CA PRO A 338 21.35 15.97 -17.85
C PRO A 338 21.70 17.45 -17.69
N GLN A 339 21.92 18.16 -18.79
CA GLN A 339 22.18 19.61 -18.79
C GLN A 339 20.96 20.41 -18.29
N ALA A 340 19.73 19.96 -18.54
CA ALA A 340 18.53 20.62 -18.02
C ALA A 340 18.46 20.49 -16.49
N LEU A 341 18.78 19.30 -15.97
CA LEU A 341 18.88 19.07 -14.53
C LEU A 341 19.96 19.94 -13.88
N GLU A 342 21.10 20.15 -14.54
CA GLU A 342 22.15 21.04 -14.02
C GLU A 342 21.75 22.52 -14.07
N GLN A 343 20.93 22.93 -15.03
CA GLN A 343 20.59 24.34 -15.24
C GLN A 343 19.48 24.87 -14.33
N ARG A 344 18.41 24.10 -14.09
CA ARG A 344 17.20 24.58 -13.39
C ARG A 344 16.55 23.59 -12.43
N LEU A 345 17.27 22.59 -11.91
CA LEU A 345 16.69 21.72 -10.89
C LEU A 345 16.19 22.47 -9.64
N SER A 346 16.76 23.63 -9.31
CA SER A 346 16.26 24.48 -8.22
C SER A 346 14.80 24.93 -8.40
N ALA A 347 14.34 25.11 -9.65
CA ALA A 347 12.94 25.46 -9.93
C ALA A 347 12.01 24.27 -9.65
N ALA A 348 12.39 23.07 -10.11
CA ALA A 348 11.67 21.84 -9.81
C ALA A 348 11.66 21.55 -8.29
N TRP A 349 12.78 21.76 -7.60
CA TRP A 349 12.87 21.63 -6.15
C TRP A 349 11.97 22.61 -5.40
N LEU A 350 11.96 23.89 -5.81
CA LEU A 350 11.06 24.90 -5.24
C LEU A 350 9.60 24.52 -5.44
N VAL A 351 9.22 24.05 -6.63
CA VAL A 351 7.85 23.59 -6.89
C VAL A 351 7.53 22.35 -6.06
N GLY A 352 8.48 21.44 -5.85
CA GLY A 352 8.34 20.33 -4.91
C GLY A 352 8.02 20.81 -3.49
N LEU A 353 8.74 21.82 -2.99
CA LEU A 353 8.44 22.41 -1.68
C LEU A 353 7.08 23.10 -1.64
N VAL A 354 6.75 23.89 -2.67
CA VAL A 354 5.45 24.56 -2.78
C VAL A 354 4.34 23.53 -2.80
N TYR A 355 4.51 22.42 -3.51
CA TYR A 355 3.57 21.30 -3.51
C TYR A 355 3.34 20.76 -2.09
N LEU A 356 4.40 20.50 -1.31
CA LEU A 356 4.27 20.04 0.08
C LEU A 356 3.50 21.04 0.95
N VAL A 357 3.74 22.35 0.78
CA VAL A 357 3.01 23.39 1.53
C VAL A 357 1.55 23.44 1.09
N VAL A 358 1.28 23.41 -0.21
CA VAL A 358 -0.07 23.51 -0.78
C VAL A 358 -0.94 22.32 -0.36
N ILE A 359 -0.42 21.09 -0.37
CA ILE A 359 -1.21 19.92 0.06
C ILE A 359 -1.62 20.04 1.53
N VAL A 360 -0.77 20.58 2.40
CA VAL A 360 -1.13 20.80 3.81
C VAL A 360 -2.13 21.95 3.93
N ALA A 361 -1.91 23.06 3.22
CA ALA A 361 -2.77 24.23 3.28
C ALA A 361 -4.20 23.96 2.79
N ILE A 362 -4.37 23.12 1.76
CA ILE A 362 -5.70 22.77 1.23
C ILE A 362 -6.42 21.70 2.05
N ALA A 363 -5.71 20.98 2.93
CA ALA A 363 -6.26 19.83 3.64
C ALA A 363 -7.54 20.15 4.45
N PRO A 364 -7.62 21.24 5.24
CA PRO A 364 -8.84 21.58 5.97
C PRO A 364 -10.06 21.85 5.07
N LEU A 365 -9.83 22.45 3.90
CA LEU A 365 -10.90 22.68 2.90
C LEU A 365 -11.44 21.34 2.36
N LEU A 366 -10.55 20.38 2.08
CA LEU A 366 -10.95 19.04 1.65
C LEU A 366 -11.74 18.30 2.73
N LYS A 367 -11.36 18.47 4.01
CA LYS A 367 -12.09 17.90 5.14
C LYS A 367 -13.51 18.46 5.24
N GLY A 368 -13.67 19.78 5.11
CA GLY A 368 -15.00 20.41 5.08
C GLY A 368 -15.88 19.88 3.96
N GLN A 369 -15.35 19.81 2.74
CA GLN A 369 -16.07 19.26 1.58
C GLN A 369 -16.42 17.78 1.72
N LEU A 370 -15.57 17.00 2.40
CA LEU A 370 -15.85 15.59 2.68
C LEU A 370 -16.94 15.45 3.74
N ALA A 371 -16.89 16.25 4.81
CA ALA A 371 -17.90 16.24 5.87
C ALA A 371 -19.29 16.65 5.35
N ASP A 372 -19.35 17.57 4.38
CA ASP A 372 -20.61 18.04 3.77
C ASP A 372 -21.20 17.04 2.75
N ARG A 373 -20.43 16.05 2.30
CA ARG A 373 -20.90 15.05 1.34
C ARG A 373 -21.50 13.85 2.09
N ASN A 374 -22.71 13.46 1.73
CA ASN A 374 -23.34 12.20 2.16
C ASN A 374 -22.68 10.96 1.50
N GLY A 375 -21.37 10.81 1.65
CA GLY A 375 -20.63 9.63 1.20
C GLY A 375 -20.58 8.58 2.30
N TYR A 376 -21.43 7.55 2.20
CA TYR A 376 -21.71 6.50 3.19
C TYR A 376 -20.49 6.07 4.04
N ASN A 377 -19.43 5.53 3.42
CA ASN A 377 -18.24 5.07 4.15
C ASN A 377 -17.29 6.17 4.63
N LYS A 378 -17.39 7.38 4.05
CA LYS A 378 -16.39 8.44 4.26
C LYS A 378 -16.72 9.34 5.44
N THR A 379 -17.99 9.45 5.84
CA THR A 379 -18.45 10.41 6.85
C THR A 379 -19.08 9.78 8.09
N MET A 380 -19.07 8.45 8.18
CA MET A 380 -19.57 7.76 9.36
C MET A 380 -18.64 7.95 10.55
N PRO A 381 -19.13 8.27 11.76
CA PRO A 381 -18.32 8.60 12.93
C PRO A 381 -17.80 7.32 13.62
N LEU A 382 -16.87 6.60 12.97
CA LEU A 382 -16.45 5.25 13.36
C LEU A 382 -15.78 5.20 14.74
N GLN A 383 -14.97 6.21 15.08
CA GLN A 383 -14.34 6.30 16.40
C GLN A 383 -15.38 6.54 17.50
N GLN A 384 -16.34 7.45 17.29
CA GLN A 384 -17.39 7.75 18.25
C GLN A 384 -18.36 6.57 18.42
N MET A 385 -18.71 5.90 17.32
CA MET A 385 -19.47 4.67 17.33
C MET A 385 -18.78 3.59 18.17
N SER A 386 -17.45 3.47 18.03
CA SER A 386 -16.68 2.50 18.81
C SER A 386 -16.65 2.83 20.30
N ALA A 387 -16.54 4.10 20.67
CA ALA A 387 -16.60 4.53 22.07
C ALA A 387 -17.96 4.22 22.72
N VAL A 388 -19.07 4.49 22.02
CA VAL A 388 -20.42 4.14 22.52
C VAL A 388 -20.58 2.62 22.66
N LEU A 389 -20.01 1.85 21.74
CA LEU A 389 -20.08 0.40 21.77
C LEU A 389 -19.21 -0.19 22.89
N ASP A 390 -18.08 0.43 23.24
CA ASP A 390 -17.29 0.10 24.44
C ASP A 390 -18.10 0.29 25.72
N ASP A 391 -18.86 1.38 25.85
CA ASP A 391 -19.73 1.61 27.01
C ASP A 391 -20.79 0.50 27.14
N TYR A 392 -21.40 0.09 26.02
CA TYR A 392 -22.36 -1.01 26.00
C TYR A 392 -21.71 -2.37 26.30
N TRP A 393 -20.49 -2.62 25.80
CA TRP A 393 -19.75 -3.85 26.09
C TRP A 393 -19.40 -3.96 27.58
N ASN A 394 -18.96 -2.86 28.19
CA ASN A 394 -18.69 -2.81 29.63
C ASN A 394 -19.97 -3.04 30.46
N LYS A 395 -21.10 -2.49 30.01
CA LYS A 395 -22.37 -2.59 30.74
C LYS A 395 -23.07 -3.95 30.60
N TYR A 396 -23.08 -4.53 29.40
CA TYR A 396 -23.90 -5.70 29.06
C TYR A 396 -23.09 -6.93 28.63
N GLY A 397 -21.88 -6.73 28.13
CA GLY A 397 -20.98 -7.80 27.65
C GLY A 397 -19.93 -8.26 28.66
N GLY A 398 -19.88 -7.63 29.83
CA GLY A 398 -18.96 -7.99 30.91
C GLY A 398 -17.56 -7.39 30.80
N GLY A 399 -17.30 -6.50 29.82
CA GLY A 399 -16.04 -5.74 29.72
C GLY A 399 -14.78 -6.60 29.54
N SER A 400 -14.92 -7.83 29.04
CA SER A 400 -13.79 -8.75 28.85
C SER A 400 -12.99 -8.43 27.58
N GLU A 401 -11.73 -8.87 27.56
CA GLU A 401 -10.82 -8.78 26.41
C GLU A 401 -10.98 -9.99 25.48
N ASN A 402 -10.60 -9.84 24.20
CA ASN A 402 -10.57 -10.94 23.22
C ASN A 402 -11.93 -11.61 22.95
N PHE A 403 -13.02 -10.85 23.04
CA PHE A 403 -14.33 -11.24 22.51
C PHE A 403 -14.37 -11.11 20.99
N VAL A 404 -15.38 -11.69 20.36
CA VAL A 404 -15.52 -11.66 18.90
C VAL A 404 -16.38 -10.48 18.44
N ILE A 405 -15.94 -9.76 17.42
CA ILE A 405 -16.79 -8.78 16.72
C ILE A 405 -17.09 -9.23 15.29
N ALA A 406 -18.34 -9.07 14.87
CA ALA A 406 -18.78 -9.35 13.51
C ALA A 406 -19.89 -8.37 13.09
N GLY A 407 -20.36 -8.46 11.85
CA GLY A 407 -21.39 -7.60 11.28
C GLY A 407 -20.92 -6.91 10.00
N GLU A 408 -21.27 -5.64 9.82
CA GLU A 408 -20.83 -4.87 8.68
C GLU A 408 -19.30 -4.66 8.76
N SER A 409 -18.56 -5.07 7.74
CA SER A 409 -17.08 -5.17 7.79
C SER A 409 -16.40 -3.86 8.18
N LEU A 410 -16.89 -2.72 7.70
CA LEU A 410 -16.33 -1.41 8.07
C LEU A 410 -16.51 -1.14 9.56
N LEU A 411 -17.69 -1.42 10.13
CA LEU A 411 -18.00 -1.20 11.54
C LEU A 411 -17.18 -2.13 12.44
N ALA A 412 -17.20 -3.43 12.13
CA ALA A 412 -16.53 -4.45 12.92
C ALA A 412 -15.00 -4.23 12.96
N ASN A 413 -14.38 -3.97 11.80
CA ASN A 413 -12.94 -3.70 11.71
C ASN A 413 -12.56 -2.37 12.35
N SER A 414 -13.40 -1.35 12.23
CA SER A 414 -13.13 -0.05 12.88
C SER A 414 -13.22 -0.17 14.38
N TYR A 415 -14.19 -0.90 14.91
CA TYR A 415 -14.28 -1.17 16.33
C TYR A 415 -13.08 -1.98 16.84
N ASN A 416 -12.61 -3.00 16.10
CA ASN A 416 -11.37 -3.71 16.41
C ASN A 416 -10.17 -2.73 16.59
N PHE A 417 -10.06 -1.75 15.70
CA PHE A 417 -9.02 -0.73 15.76
C PHE A 417 -9.22 0.26 16.92
N TYR A 418 -10.39 0.88 17.03
CA TYR A 418 -10.64 1.99 17.96
C TYR A 418 -10.97 1.57 19.39
N SER A 419 -11.56 0.39 19.60
CA SER A 419 -11.95 -0.10 20.91
C SER A 419 -10.76 -0.20 21.85
N HIS A 420 -10.97 0.12 23.12
CA HIS A 420 -9.99 -0.15 24.17
C HIS A 420 -9.85 -1.64 24.47
N HIS A 421 -10.89 -2.42 24.16
CA HIS A 421 -10.89 -3.86 24.26
C HIS A 421 -10.29 -4.48 23.00
N LYS A 422 -9.46 -5.50 23.18
CA LYS A 422 -8.82 -6.26 22.09
C LYS A 422 -9.82 -7.23 21.48
N ALA A 423 -10.81 -6.73 20.75
CA ALA A 423 -11.75 -7.58 20.02
C ALA A 423 -11.03 -8.37 18.91
N ILE A 424 -11.61 -9.51 18.52
CA ILE A 424 -11.16 -10.34 17.41
C ILE A 424 -12.25 -10.26 16.33
N THR A 425 -11.92 -9.81 15.12
CA THR A 425 -12.92 -9.78 14.05
C THR A 425 -13.18 -11.18 13.52
N LEU A 426 -14.45 -11.55 13.32
CA LEU A 426 -14.84 -12.71 12.53
C LEU A 426 -14.77 -12.36 11.05
N GLU A 427 -13.72 -12.82 10.37
CA GLU A 427 -13.49 -12.50 8.96
C GLU A 427 -14.66 -12.95 8.07
N ASN A 428 -15.11 -12.03 7.21
CA ASN A 428 -16.24 -12.24 6.30
C ASN A 428 -17.50 -12.81 7.00
N ASN A 429 -17.66 -12.59 8.31
CA ASN A 429 -18.75 -13.14 9.11
C ASN A 429 -18.87 -14.67 9.03
N SER A 430 -17.76 -15.38 8.74
CA SER A 430 -17.75 -16.81 8.45
C SER A 430 -16.75 -17.57 9.31
N PHE A 431 -17.23 -18.65 9.94
CA PHE A 431 -16.40 -19.59 10.68
C PHE A 431 -15.48 -20.40 9.77
N GLU A 432 -15.91 -20.67 8.53
CA GLU A 432 -15.06 -21.38 7.56
C GLU A 432 -13.86 -20.53 7.12
N VAL A 433 -14.08 -19.23 6.95
CA VAL A 433 -13.00 -18.27 6.66
C VAL A 433 -12.09 -18.10 7.87
N SER A 434 -12.67 -18.10 9.08
CA SER A 434 -11.95 -17.83 10.34
C SER A 434 -11.43 -19.09 11.06
N LYS A 435 -11.53 -20.27 10.43
CA LYS A 435 -11.27 -21.59 11.05
C LYS A 435 -9.88 -21.76 11.68
N GLY A 436 -8.92 -20.94 11.28
CA GLY A 436 -7.57 -20.92 11.87
C GLY A 436 -7.51 -20.36 13.30
N TYR A 437 -8.52 -19.61 13.75
CA TYR A 437 -8.48 -18.93 15.05
C TYR A 437 -9.84 -18.76 15.77
N ILE A 438 -10.98 -18.85 15.06
CA ILE A 438 -12.32 -18.83 15.66
C ILE A 438 -13.20 -19.91 15.02
N ASP A 439 -13.83 -20.72 15.88
CA ASP A 439 -14.95 -21.60 15.55
C ASP A 439 -16.23 -21.17 16.31
N ARG A 440 -17.34 -21.85 16.06
CA ARG A 440 -18.63 -21.54 16.71
C ARG A 440 -18.57 -21.65 18.23
N GLN A 441 -17.91 -22.69 18.75
CA GLN A 441 -17.82 -22.91 20.20
C GLN A 441 -17.01 -21.79 20.87
N THR A 442 -15.90 -21.40 20.28
CA THR A 442 -15.02 -20.33 20.77
C THR A 442 -15.71 -18.98 20.68
N PHE A 443 -16.48 -18.74 19.61
CA PHE A 443 -17.32 -17.55 19.45
C PHE A 443 -18.35 -17.42 20.58
N ASP A 444 -19.09 -18.49 20.87
CA ASP A 444 -20.08 -18.49 21.96
C ASP A 444 -19.42 -18.44 23.35
N LYS A 445 -18.23 -19.03 23.53
CA LYS A 445 -17.48 -19.01 24.79
C LYS A 445 -16.91 -17.63 25.12
N ARG A 446 -16.31 -16.94 24.13
CA ARG A 446 -15.65 -15.64 24.32
C ARG A 446 -16.61 -14.48 24.48
N GLY A 447 -17.88 -14.65 24.10
CA GLY A 447 -18.77 -13.53 23.94
C GLY A 447 -18.55 -12.82 22.61
N TYR A 448 -19.55 -12.03 22.23
CA TYR A 448 -19.53 -11.34 20.96
C TYR A 448 -20.28 -10.03 20.97
N VAL A 449 -19.90 -9.18 20.01
CA VAL A 449 -20.63 -8.00 19.57
C VAL A 449 -20.90 -8.12 18.08
N LEU A 450 -22.17 -8.00 17.69
CA LEU A 450 -22.60 -8.02 16.29
C LEU A 450 -23.15 -6.65 15.94
N ILE A 451 -22.49 -5.92 15.03
CA ILE A 451 -22.79 -4.51 14.74
C ILE A 451 -23.20 -4.31 13.28
N CYS A 452 -24.36 -3.68 13.09
CA CYS A 452 -24.87 -3.28 11.78
C CYS A 452 -25.39 -1.86 11.83
N GLN A 453 -25.45 -1.22 10.67
CA GLN A 453 -26.37 -0.09 10.50
C GLN A 453 -27.82 -0.54 10.58
N LEU A 454 -28.68 0.34 11.09
CA LEU A 454 -30.08 0.02 11.34
C LEU A 454 -30.88 -0.21 10.04
N ASN A 455 -30.42 0.36 8.92
CA ASN A 455 -31.06 0.23 7.61
C ASN A 455 -30.44 -0.87 6.72
N ASP A 456 -29.43 -1.60 7.19
CA ASP A 456 -28.82 -2.71 6.44
C ASP A 456 -29.52 -4.03 6.77
N GLU A 457 -30.61 -4.33 6.07
CA GLU A 457 -31.40 -5.56 6.28
C GLU A 457 -30.59 -6.84 6.09
N HIS A 458 -29.60 -6.83 5.19
CA HIS A 458 -28.76 -8.00 4.93
C HIS A 458 -27.85 -8.27 6.13
N CYS A 459 -27.19 -7.24 6.65
CA CYS A 459 -26.38 -7.36 7.86
C CYS A 459 -27.23 -7.77 9.07
N LEU A 460 -28.41 -7.18 9.23
CA LEU A 460 -29.32 -7.50 10.32
C LEU A 460 -29.79 -8.96 10.30
N THR A 461 -30.07 -9.50 9.13
CA THR A 461 -30.44 -10.92 8.96
C THR A 461 -29.27 -11.82 9.34
N MET A 462 -28.10 -11.57 8.76
CA MET A 462 -26.87 -12.32 9.03
C MET A 462 -26.46 -12.30 10.51
N THR A 463 -26.57 -11.16 11.18
CA THR A 463 -26.25 -11.07 12.62
C THR A 463 -27.27 -11.79 13.50
N ASN A 464 -28.54 -11.86 13.10
CA ASN A 464 -29.53 -12.67 13.81
C ASN A 464 -29.26 -14.18 13.66
N GLU A 465 -28.77 -14.62 12.49
CA GLU A 465 -28.33 -16.00 12.26
C GLU A 465 -27.07 -16.34 13.08
N LEU A 466 -26.06 -15.47 13.08
CA LEU A 466 -24.85 -15.64 13.90
C LEU A 466 -25.20 -15.71 15.40
N ARG A 467 -26.10 -14.83 15.87
CA ARG A 467 -26.58 -14.84 17.26
C ARG A 467 -27.11 -16.21 17.67
N GLY A 468 -27.85 -16.88 16.79
CA GLY A 468 -28.53 -18.14 17.11
C GLY A 468 -29.47 -18.01 18.30
N ASN A 469 -29.57 -19.08 19.11
CA ASN A 469 -30.41 -19.17 20.31
C ASN A 469 -29.68 -18.78 21.60
N ARG A 470 -29.00 -17.61 21.62
CA ARG A 470 -28.46 -17.02 22.86
C ARG A 470 -29.53 -16.18 23.56
N PRO A 471 -30.16 -16.66 24.66
CA PRO A 471 -31.22 -15.91 25.35
C PRO A 471 -30.67 -14.74 26.18
N ASP A 472 -29.38 -14.77 26.50
CA ASP A 472 -28.64 -13.74 27.24
C ASP A 472 -28.14 -12.60 26.34
N ALA A 473 -28.39 -12.66 25.02
CA ALA A 473 -28.05 -11.60 24.08
C ALA A 473 -28.88 -10.33 24.30
N PHE A 474 -28.19 -9.22 24.55
CA PHE A 474 -28.77 -7.90 24.68
C PHE A 474 -28.73 -7.16 23.33
N VAL A 475 -29.86 -6.59 22.93
CA VAL A 475 -29.97 -5.81 21.69
C VAL A 475 -30.06 -4.34 22.03
N VAL A 476 -29.17 -3.52 21.46
CA VAL A 476 -29.20 -2.06 21.56
C VAL A 476 -29.37 -1.43 20.20
N VAL A 477 -30.12 -0.35 20.16
CA VAL A 477 -30.16 0.59 19.03
C VAL A 477 -29.69 1.93 19.56
N PHE A 478 -28.73 2.53 18.88
CA PHE A 478 -28.14 3.80 19.30
C PHE A 478 -27.86 4.68 18.09
N LYS A 479 -27.71 5.99 18.36
CA LYS A 479 -27.46 7.00 17.34
C LYS A 479 -26.16 7.74 17.65
N VAL A 480 -25.40 8.06 16.62
CA VAL A 480 -24.17 8.86 16.73
C VAL A 480 -24.27 10.05 15.77
N PRO A 481 -24.03 11.29 16.24
CA PRO A 481 -24.06 12.45 15.36
C PRO A 481 -22.98 12.35 14.28
N ASP A 482 -23.29 12.83 13.07
CA ASP A 482 -22.28 13.00 12.01
C ASP A 482 -21.26 14.10 12.38
N PHE A 483 -20.20 14.23 11.58
CA PHE A 483 -19.15 15.23 11.82
C PHE A 483 -19.63 16.70 11.69
N THR A 484 -20.82 16.94 11.14
CA THR A 484 -21.42 18.29 11.02
C THR A 484 -22.39 18.59 12.17
N GLY A 485 -22.78 17.58 12.95
CA GLY A 485 -23.82 17.64 13.98
C GLY A 485 -25.24 17.81 13.44
N LYS A 486 -25.45 17.72 12.12
CA LYS A 486 -26.76 17.96 11.47
C LYS A 486 -27.60 16.70 11.34
N ASN A 487 -26.95 15.55 11.09
CA ASN A 487 -27.62 14.26 10.97
C ASN A 487 -27.07 13.25 11.99
N PHE A 488 -27.73 12.12 12.07
CA PHE A 488 -27.35 11.00 12.92
C PHE A 488 -27.20 9.73 12.10
N TRP A 489 -26.23 8.92 12.48
CA TRP A 489 -26.07 7.54 12.05
C TRP A 489 -26.71 6.62 13.08
N GLU A 490 -27.52 5.68 12.62
CA GLU A 490 -28.25 4.74 13.49
C GLU A 490 -27.68 3.34 13.36
N PHE A 491 -27.38 2.74 14.49
CA PHE A 491 -26.76 1.42 14.56
C PHE A 491 -27.57 0.49 15.44
N ARG A 492 -27.52 -0.80 15.12
CA ARG A 492 -28.00 -1.88 15.98
C ARG A 492 -26.83 -2.78 16.34
N ALA A 493 -26.63 -2.99 17.65
CA ALA A 493 -25.69 -3.97 18.14
C ALA A 493 -26.39 -5.07 18.93
N VAL A 494 -25.90 -6.31 18.76
CA VAL A 494 -26.26 -7.46 19.59
C VAL A 494 -25.03 -7.84 20.39
N LEU A 495 -25.13 -7.82 21.71
CA LEU A 495 -24.02 -8.15 22.61
C LEU A 495 -24.41 -9.37 23.43
N ALA A 496 -23.50 -10.31 23.62
CA ALA A 496 -23.60 -11.16 24.80
C ALA A 496 -22.21 -11.53 25.33
N GLY A 497 -22.14 -11.59 26.66
CA GLY A 497 -20.90 -11.82 27.38
C GLY A 497 -20.33 -13.22 27.20
N PRO A 498 -19.14 -13.49 27.78
CA PRO A 498 -18.56 -14.82 27.78
C PRO A 498 -19.45 -15.83 28.50
N GLN A 499 -19.58 -17.04 27.95
CA GLN A 499 -20.20 -18.14 28.68
C GLN A 499 -19.25 -18.61 29.79
N GLN A 500 -19.79 -18.83 30.99
CA GLN A 500 -19.01 -19.45 32.06
C GLN A 500 -18.66 -20.89 31.67
N PRO A 501 -17.43 -21.36 31.98
CA PRO A 501 -16.93 -22.67 31.57
C PRO A 501 -17.73 -23.84 32.14
#